data_AF-A0A3A8Q711-F1
#
_entry.id   AF-A0A3A8Q711-F1
#
_cell.length_a   1.000
_cell.length_b   1.000
_cell.length_c   1.000
_cell.angle_alpha   90.00
_cell.angle_beta   90.00
_cell.angle_gamma   90.00
#
_symmetry.space_group_name_H-M   'P 1'
#
loop_
_entity.id
_entity.type
_entity.pdbx_description
1 polymer ?
#
loop_
_entity_poly.entity_id
_entity_poly.type
_entity_poly.pdbx_seq_one_letter_code
_entity_poly.pdbx_strand_id
1 'polypeptide(L)'
;MPLSIMKSGIRAAMLLSVCLAGRTVWSEEVQLSVQDVPQPLAAAVKQLETREGWGITYEEPPGQPSPKGSILLTYTVTDATRTDSKLQEEVLTRLLARQAGKDAPRFRLVQAGGLWHITPEQGSPLETPITLPRQERPLGEVLQRLCAEVTKQSGTQVELGKTTGLRLETRVTLEAVTREPARVVLARLLNTLPQRAAWTLRTQGPERKFVLSPHRIFRLTGGTPGPAPSK
;
A
#
# COMPACT_ATOMS: atom_id res chain seq x y z
N MET A 1 -26.90 13.01 20.41
CA MET A 1 -25.97 12.93 19.25
C MET A 1 -25.99 11.49 18.74
N PRO A 2 -26.46 11.19 17.52
CA PRO A 2 -26.43 9.82 17.02
C PRO A 2 -25.00 9.46 16.61
N LEU A 3 -24.52 8.31 17.07
CA LEU A 3 -23.30 7.66 16.59
C LEU A 3 -23.48 7.34 15.10
N SER A 4 -22.81 8.11 14.23
CA SER A 4 -22.73 7.78 12.81
C SER A 4 -21.94 6.49 12.65
N ILE A 5 -22.62 5.42 12.27
CA ILE A 5 -22.02 4.11 12.00
C ILE A 5 -21.22 4.24 10.70
N MET A 6 -19.90 4.29 10.81
CA MET A 6 -18.98 4.31 9.66
C MET A 6 -19.18 3.04 8.83
N LYS A 7 -19.58 3.18 7.55
CA LYS A 7 -19.76 2.05 6.63
C LYS A 7 -18.58 1.98 5.67
N SER A 8 -17.65 1.08 5.97
CA SER A 8 -16.56 0.71 5.06
C SER A 8 -16.68 -0.78 4.78
N GLY A 9 -16.68 -1.17 3.50
CA GLY A 9 -16.89 -2.57 3.15
C GLY A 9 -16.63 -2.89 1.69
N ILE A 10 -16.28 -4.15 1.44
CA ILE A 10 -16.11 -4.68 0.10
C ILE A 10 -17.25 -5.68 -0.13
N ARG A 11 -18.01 -5.49 -1.20
CA ARG A 11 -18.97 -6.48 -1.68
C ARG A 11 -18.37 -7.16 -2.90
N ALA A 12 -18.49 -8.48 -2.97
CA ALA A 12 -18.05 -9.21 -4.13
C ALA A 12 -19.20 -10.07 -4.64
N ALA A 13 -19.42 -10.02 -5.95
CA ALA A 13 -20.34 -10.88 -6.65
C ALA A 13 -19.52 -11.84 -7.52
N MET A 14 -19.72 -13.15 -7.36
CA MET A 14 -19.09 -14.12 -8.24
C MET A 14 -19.87 -14.19 -9.55
N LEU A 15 -19.19 -13.94 -10.67
CA LEU A 15 -19.77 -14.12 -12.00
C LEU A 15 -19.08 -15.31 -12.67
N LEU A 16 -19.86 -16.33 -13.02
CA LEU A 16 -19.38 -17.46 -13.80
C LEU A 16 -19.29 -17.03 -15.28
N SER A 17 -18.08 -16.78 -15.79
CA SER A 17 -17.88 -16.68 -17.23
C SER A 17 -17.66 -18.08 -17.81
N VAL A 18 -18.57 -18.52 -18.68
CA VAL A 18 -18.46 -19.78 -19.42
C VAL A 18 -17.51 -19.55 -20.60
N CYS A 19 -16.36 -20.23 -20.63
CA CYS A 19 -15.50 -20.28 -21.81
C CYS A 19 -15.76 -21.56 -22.61
N LEU A 20 -16.00 -21.42 -23.93
CA LEU A 20 -15.88 -22.53 -24.88
C LEU A 20 -14.46 -23.10 -24.76
N ALA A 21 -14.33 -24.43 -24.66
CA ALA A 21 -13.10 -25.23 -24.48
C ALA A 21 -12.64 -25.57 -23.03
N GLY A 22 -13.57 -25.68 -22.08
CA GLY A 22 -13.39 -26.64 -20.96
C GLY A 22 -12.54 -26.21 -19.76
N ARG A 23 -12.22 -24.92 -19.61
CA ARG A 23 -11.69 -24.35 -18.35
C ARG A 23 -12.62 -23.25 -17.87
N THR A 24 -13.28 -23.47 -16.73
CA THR A 24 -14.01 -22.40 -16.04
C THR A 24 -13.00 -21.41 -15.48
N VAL A 25 -12.96 -20.21 -16.06
CA VAL A 25 -12.19 -19.10 -15.51
C VAL A 25 -13.13 -18.37 -14.54
N TRP A 26 -12.86 -18.49 -13.25
CA TRP A 26 -13.62 -17.80 -12.22
C TRP A 26 -13.27 -16.31 -12.24
N SER A 27 -14.28 -15.47 -12.50
CA SER A 27 -14.19 -14.01 -12.40
C SER A 27 -14.99 -13.52 -11.21
N GLU A 28 -14.39 -12.63 -10.44
CA GLU A 28 -15.04 -11.97 -9.31
C GLU A 28 -15.19 -10.49 -9.65
N GLU A 29 -16.43 -9.99 -9.64
CA GLU A 29 -16.69 -8.57 -9.68
C GLU A 29 -16.62 -8.03 -8.25
N VAL A 30 -15.66 -7.15 -8.01
CA VAL A 30 -15.39 -6.57 -6.70
C VAL A 30 -15.87 -5.13 -6.69
N GLN A 31 -16.72 -4.80 -5.73
CA GLN A 31 -17.15 -3.45 -5.42
C GLN A 31 -16.47 -2.99 -4.13
N LEU A 32 -15.50 -2.10 -4.27
CA LEU A 32 -14.85 -1.39 -3.18
C LEU A 32 -15.65 -0.13 -2.84
N SER A 33 -16.10 -0.03 -1.59
CA SER A 33 -16.85 1.12 -1.09
C SER A 33 -16.26 1.62 0.24
N VAL A 34 -15.89 2.89 0.25
CA VAL A 34 -15.39 3.60 1.43
C VAL A 34 -16.24 4.85 1.60
N GLN A 35 -16.94 4.97 2.73
CA GLN A 35 -17.83 6.09 3.01
C GLN A 35 -17.55 6.66 4.40
N ASP A 36 -17.63 7.98 4.52
CA ASP A 36 -17.61 8.73 5.78
C ASP A 36 -16.42 8.44 6.70
N VAL A 37 -15.25 8.15 6.11
CA VAL A 37 -13.99 7.99 6.84
C VAL A 37 -13.08 9.22 6.67
N PRO A 38 -12.24 9.57 7.67
CA PRO A 38 -11.36 10.75 7.57
C PRO A 38 -10.35 10.71 6.42
N GLN A 39 -9.97 9.52 5.94
CA GLN A 39 -8.98 9.31 4.89
C GLN A 39 -9.45 8.22 3.91
N PRO A 40 -10.37 8.54 2.99
CA PRO A 40 -11.01 7.54 2.16
C PRO A 40 -10.03 6.82 1.23
N LEU A 41 -9.03 7.53 0.69
CA LEU A 41 -8.00 6.93 -0.14
C LEU A 41 -7.13 5.94 0.64
N ALA A 42 -6.64 6.32 1.83
CA ALA A 42 -5.85 5.43 2.68
C ALA A 42 -6.63 4.16 3.03
N ALA A 43 -7.92 4.29 3.34
CA ALA A 43 -8.80 3.16 3.63
C ALA A 43 -9.02 2.26 2.40
N ALA A 44 -9.25 2.85 1.22
CA ALA A 44 -9.40 2.11 -0.03
C ALA A 44 -8.12 1.33 -0.40
N VAL A 45 -6.95 1.96 -0.25
CA VAL A 45 -5.65 1.31 -0.44
C VAL A 45 -5.48 0.13 0.49
N LYS A 46 -5.79 0.31 1.78
CA LYS A 46 -5.68 -0.78 2.76
C LYS A 46 -6.60 -1.96 2.42
N GLN A 47 -7.80 -1.67 1.91
CA GLN A 47 -8.74 -2.67 1.44
C GLN A 47 -8.20 -3.47 0.25
N LEU A 48 -7.65 -2.80 -0.77
CA LEU A 48 -7.03 -3.46 -1.94
C LEU A 48 -5.84 -4.32 -1.51
N GLU A 49 -4.95 -3.80 -0.67
CA GLU A 49 -3.80 -4.55 -0.14
C GLU A 49 -4.25 -5.82 0.59
N THR A 50 -5.18 -5.69 1.53
CA THR A 50 -5.60 -6.80 2.41
C THR A 50 -6.37 -7.89 1.65
N ARG A 51 -7.20 -7.47 0.70
CA ARG A 51 -8.08 -8.37 -0.05
C ARG A 51 -7.34 -9.06 -1.19
N GLU A 52 -6.65 -8.28 -2.02
CA GLU A 52 -6.01 -8.79 -3.23
C GLU A 52 -4.56 -9.19 -2.99
N GLY A 53 -3.98 -8.81 -1.85
CA GLY A 53 -2.57 -9.09 -1.53
C GLY A 53 -1.62 -8.25 -2.40
N TRP A 54 -2.06 -7.10 -2.90
CA TRP A 54 -1.25 -6.19 -3.71
C TRP A 54 -0.27 -5.43 -2.82
N GLY A 55 0.97 -5.26 -3.29
CA GLY A 55 1.96 -4.47 -2.56
C GLY A 55 1.78 -2.99 -2.85
N ILE A 56 1.04 -2.29 -1.99
CA ILE A 56 0.70 -0.88 -2.18
C ILE A 56 1.18 -0.08 -0.98
N THR A 57 1.96 0.96 -1.19
CA THR A 57 2.34 1.92 -0.13
C THR A 57 1.53 3.19 -0.28
N TYR A 58 1.26 3.86 0.83
CA TYR A 58 0.49 5.11 0.85
C TYR A 58 1.19 6.19 1.67
N GLU A 59 1.29 7.39 1.13
CA GLU A 59 1.92 8.52 1.80
C GLU A 59 0.99 9.73 1.85
N GLU A 60 0.88 10.34 3.02
CA GLU A 60 0.05 11.52 3.21
C GLU A 60 0.73 12.79 2.67
N PRO A 61 -0.05 13.71 2.05
CA PRO A 61 0.49 14.99 1.60
C PRO A 61 0.89 15.85 2.80
N PRO A 62 2.11 16.45 2.83
CA PRO A 62 2.45 17.42 3.87
C PRO A 62 1.46 18.59 3.95
N GLY A 63 1.07 18.95 5.17
CA GLY A 63 0.40 20.21 5.47
C GLY A 63 -1.01 20.40 4.89
N GLN A 64 -1.59 19.37 4.25
CA GLN A 64 -2.94 19.45 3.72
C GLN A 64 -3.87 18.49 4.48
N PRO A 65 -5.08 18.94 4.85
CA PRO A 65 -6.06 18.04 5.42
C PRO A 65 -6.40 16.94 4.41
N SER A 66 -6.61 15.74 4.95
CA SER A 66 -7.10 14.63 4.15
C SER A 66 -8.48 14.97 3.59
N PRO A 67 -8.70 14.79 2.29
CA PRO A 67 -10.00 15.09 1.71
C PRO A 67 -11.02 14.12 2.29
N LYS A 68 -12.10 14.65 2.87
CA LYS A 68 -13.25 13.83 3.25
C LYS A 68 -14.01 13.45 1.99
N GLY A 69 -14.64 12.29 2.00
CA GLY A 69 -15.46 11.88 0.89
C GLY A 69 -15.73 10.39 0.88
N SER A 70 -16.37 9.96 -0.20
CA SER A 70 -16.65 8.56 -0.46
C SER A 70 -15.96 8.12 -1.73
N ILE A 71 -15.45 6.90 -1.73
CA ILE A 71 -14.87 6.25 -2.90
C ILE A 71 -15.71 5.02 -3.21
N LEU A 72 -16.19 4.94 -4.45
CA LEU A 72 -16.81 3.76 -5.01
C LEU A 72 -16.04 3.34 -6.25
N LEU A 73 -15.55 2.11 -6.26
CA LEU A 73 -14.77 1.54 -7.36
C LEU A 73 -15.22 0.10 -7.60
N THR A 74 -15.54 -0.22 -8.85
CA THR A 74 -15.83 -1.58 -9.28
C THR A 74 -14.73 -2.05 -10.24
N TYR A 75 -14.26 -3.28 -10.05
CA TYR A 75 -13.28 -3.93 -10.91
C TYR A 75 -13.48 -5.44 -10.92
N THR A 76 -13.00 -6.10 -11.97
CA THR A 76 -13.07 -7.56 -12.11
C THR A 76 -11.68 -8.16 -11.92
N VAL A 77 -11.59 -9.20 -11.11
CA VAL A 77 -10.36 -9.94 -10.87
C VAL A 77 -10.59 -11.42 -11.12
N THR A 78 -9.58 -12.08 -11.69
CA THR A 78 -9.49 -13.55 -11.80
C THR A 78 -8.24 -14.00 -11.06
N ASP A 79 -8.09 -15.29 -10.80
CA ASP A 79 -6.84 -15.80 -10.21
C ASP A 79 -5.61 -15.47 -11.07
N ALA A 80 -5.76 -15.49 -12.41
CA ALA A 80 -4.69 -15.16 -13.35
C ALA A 80 -4.35 -13.66 -13.36
N THR A 81 -5.37 -12.80 -13.29
CA THR A 81 -5.17 -11.35 -13.37
C THR A 81 -4.86 -10.70 -12.02
N ARG A 82 -5.06 -11.39 -10.89
CA ARG A 82 -4.82 -10.82 -9.55
C ARG A 82 -3.38 -10.39 -9.34
N THR A 83 -2.42 -11.10 -9.94
CA THR A 83 -0.99 -10.74 -9.89
C THR A 83 -0.53 -9.94 -11.11
N ASP A 84 -1.43 -9.64 -12.06
CA ASP A 84 -1.12 -8.86 -13.26
C ASP A 84 -0.90 -7.38 -12.89
N SER A 85 0.29 -6.88 -13.20
CA SER A 85 0.65 -5.49 -12.93
C SER A 85 -0.21 -4.51 -13.73
N LYS A 86 -0.69 -4.87 -14.92
CA LYS A 86 -1.54 -3.98 -15.74
C LYS A 86 -2.91 -3.77 -15.10
N LEU A 87 -3.52 -4.85 -14.59
CA LEU A 87 -4.78 -4.73 -13.85
C LEU A 87 -4.60 -3.90 -12.58
N GLN A 88 -3.52 -4.15 -11.84
CA GLN A 88 -3.20 -3.38 -10.63
C GLN A 88 -3.07 -1.89 -10.95
N GLU A 89 -2.29 -1.54 -11.97
CA GLU A 89 -2.11 -0.17 -12.43
C GLU A 89 -3.44 0.49 -12.84
N GLU A 90 -4.27 -0.20 -13.61
CA GLU A 90 -5.58 0.30 -14.04
C GLU A 90 -6.50 0.58 -12.84
N VAL A 91 -6.58 -0.36 -11.89
CA VAL A 91 -7.43 -0.22 -10.70
C VAL A 91 -6.93 0.92 -9.81
N LEU A 92 -5.61 1.03 -9.60
CA LEU A 92 -5.02 2.10 -8.79
C LEU A 92 -5.16 3.47 -9.46
N THR A 93 -4.98 3.55 -10.78
CA THR A 93 -5.18 4.79 -11.54
C THR A 93 -6.62 5.26 -11.47
N ARG A 94 -7.59 4.35 -11.62
CA ARG A 94 -9.01 4.68 -11.43
C ARG A 94 -9.32 5.10 -10.00
N LEU A 95 -8.70 4.48 -9.00
CA LEU A 95 -8.83 4.87 -7.60
C LEU A 95 -8.37 6.31 -7.38
N LEU A 96 -7.21 6.70 -7.92
CA LEU A 96 -6.69 8.07 -7.82
C LEU A 96 -7.59 9.07 -8.54
N ALA A 97 -8.07 8.73 -9.75
CA ALA A 97 -9.00 9.58 -10.49
C ALA A 97 -10.32 9.80 -9.72
N ARG A 98 -10.85 8.75 -9.07
CA ARG A 98 -12.05 8.86 -8.22
C ARG A 98 -11.82 9.75 -6.99
N GLN A 99 -10.64 9.67 -6.39
CA GLN A 99 -10.29 10.54 -5.25
C GLN A 99 -10.16 12.00 -5.69
N ALA A 100 -9.54 12.28 -6.83
CA ALA A 100 -9.37 13.64 -7.35
C ALA A 100 -10.70 14.28 -7.77
N GLY A 101 -11.63 13.49 -8.33
CA GLY A 101 -12.93 13.98 -8.76
C GLY A 101 -12.78 15.02 -9.88
N LYS A 102 -13.18 16.27 -9.62
CA LYS A 102 -12.99 17.41 -10.55
C LYS A 102 -11.74 18.23 -10.23
N ASP A 103 -11.10 17.97 -9.11
CA ASP A 103 -9.92 18.71 -8.67
C ASP A 103 -8.66 18.16 -9.35
N ALA A 104 -7.56 18.92 -9.27
CA ALA A 104 -6.26 18.46 -9.72
C ALA A 104 -5.81 17.21 -8.91
N PRO A 105 -5.08 16.26 -9.53
CA PRO A 105 -4.52 15.13 -8.81
C PRO A 105 -3.67 15.58 -7.63
N ARG A 106 -3.95 15.05 -6.44
CA ARG A 106 -3.14 15.28 -5.23
C ARG A 106 -2.08 14.22 -5.03
N PHE A 107 -2.23 13.10 -5.72
CA PHE A 107 -1.38 11.93 -5.64
C PHE A 107 -1.06 11.45 -7.04
N ARG A 108 0.12 10.85 -7.17
CA ARG A 108 0.54 10.06 -8.32
C ARG A 108 0.78 8.62 -7.92
N LEU A 109 0.73 7.76 -8.92
CA LEU A 109 1.13 6.37 -8.84
C LEU A 109 2.56 6.22 -9.36
N VAL A 110 3.43 5.57 -8.59
CA VAL A 110 4.81 5.27 -8.97
C VAL A 110 5.07 3.79 -8.75
N GLN A 111 5.75 3.13 -9.67
CA GLN A 111 6.19 1.74 -9.50
C GLN A 111 7.68 1.70 -9.17
N ALA A 112 8.05 1.11 -8.03
CA ALA A 112 9.45 0.89 -7.67
C ALA A 112 9.62 -0.29 -6.70
N GLY A 113 10.75 -0.99 -6.79
CA GLY A 113 11.08 -2.10 -5.89
C GLY A 113 10.01 -3.19 -5.78
N GLY A 114 9.25 -3.44 -6.86
CA GLY A 114 8.17 -4.43 -6.90
C GLY A 114 6.89 -4.03 -6.13
N LEU A 115 6.75 -2.77 -5.77
CA LEU A 115 5.58 -2.20 -5.11
C LEU A 115 4.97 -1.08 -5.96
N TRP A 116 3.69 -0.84 -5.71
CA TRP A 116 2.99 0.37 -6.14
C TRP A 116 3.03 1.41 -5.04
N HIS A 117 3.42 2.62 -5.36
CA HIS A 117 3.52 3.73 -4.43
C HIS A 117 2.50 4.80 -4.78
N ILE A 118 1.58 5.07 -3.87
CA ILE A 118 0.70 6.24 -3.94
C ILE A 118 1.38 7.35 -3.15
N THR A 119 1.89 8.34 -3.88
CA THR A 119 2.73 9.42 -3.32
C THR A 119 2.10 10.79 -3.60
N PRO A 120 2.22 11.77 -2.70
CA PRO A 120 1.76 13.13 -2.94
C PRO A 120 2.44 13.76 -4.16
N GLU A 121 1.68 14.54 -4.93
CA GLU A 121 2.24 15.25 -6.09
C GLU A 121 3.29 16.29 -5.69
N GLN A 122 3.04 16.97 -4.57
CA GLN A 122 3.95 17.94 -3.96
C GLN A 122 5.27 17.35 -3.43
N GLY A 123 5.45 16.02 -3.52
CA GLY A 123 6.68 15.33 -3.14
C GLY A 123 6.57 14.58 -1.83
N SER A 124 7.62 13.79 -1.56
CA SER A 124 7.74 12.94 -0.40
C SER A 124 9.16 12.98 0.17
N PRO A 125 9.34 12.94 1.50
CA PRO A 125 10.67 12.81 2.10
C PRO A 125 11.33 11.48 1.73
N LEU A 126 10.59 10.46 1.28
CA LEU A 126 11.20 9.21 0.83
C LEU A 126 11.79 9.30 -0.59
N GLU A 127 11.60 10.40 -1.31
CA GLU A 127 12.37 10.67 -2.54
C GLU A 127 13.78 11.17 -2.25
N THR A 128 14.09 11.51 -1.00
CA THR A 128 15.41 12.03 -0.63
C THR A 128 16.50 11.01 -0.89
N PRO A 129 17.55 11.36 -1.65
CA PRO A 129 18.70 10.50 -1.86
C PRO A 129 19.44 10.27 -0.54
N ILE A 130 19.69 9.02 -0.20
CA ILE A 130 20.43 8.64 0.99
C ILE A 130 21.72 7.89 0.63
N THR A 131 22.70 7.97 1.52
CA THR A 131 23.94 7.19 1.43
C THR A 131 24.12 6.46 2.75
N LEU A 132 24.18 5.14 2.68
CA LEU A 132 24.34 4.27 3.85
C LEU A 132 25.43 3.24 3.57
N PRO A 133 26.38 3.03 4.49
CA PRO A 133 27.37 1.97 4.33
C PRO A 133 26.70 0.59 4.42
N ARG A 134 27.38 -0.42 3.89
CA ARG A 134 26.98 -1.81 4.09
C ARG A 134 26.89 -2.12 5.58
N GLN A 135 25.82 -2.78 6.00
CA GLN A 135 25.61 -3.16 7.40
C GLN A 135 24.74 -4.42 7.51
N GLU A 136 25.03 -5.22 8.54
CA GLU A 136 24.22 -6.37 8.94
C GLU A 136 23.68 -6.14 10.36
N ARG A 137 22.38 -5.90 10.47
CA ARG A 137 21.72 -5.46 11.71
C ARG A 137 20.29 -5.97 11.79
N PRO A 138 19.66 -5.96 12.98
CA PRO A 138 18.22 -6.15 13.10
C PRO A 138 17.46 -5.18 12.18
N LEU A 139 16.42 -5.66 11.52
CA LEU A 139 15.58 -4.89 10.61
C LEU A 139 15.10 -3.58 11.23
N GLY A 140 14.70 -3.60 12.51
CA GLY A 140 14.27 -2.40 13.24
C GLY A 140 15.37 -1.32 13.30
N GLU A 141 16.63 -1.70 13.54
CA GLU A 141 17.75 -0.76 13.56
C GLU A 141 18.04 -0.19 12.16
N VAL A 142 17.95 -1.03 11.12
CA VAL A 142 18.15 -0.57 9.73
C VAL A 142 17.07 0.44 9.34
N LEU A 143 15.81 0.17 9.68
CA LEU A 143 14.70 1.09 9.43
C LEU A 143 14.85 2.41 10.19
N GLN A 144 15.25 2.37 11.47
CA GLN A 144 15.54 3.58 12.26
C GLN A 144 16.67 4.41 11.63
N ARG A 145 17.75 3.76 11.19
CA ARG A 145 18.87 4.43 10.51
C ARG A 145 18.45 5.04 9.18
N LEU A 146 17.61 4.36 8.41
CA LEU A 146 17.06 4.90 7.17
C LEU A 146 16.22 6.16 7.45
N CYS A 147 15.32 6.12 8.43
CA CYS A 147 14.52 7.29 8.84
C CYS A 147 15.42 8.46 9.31
N ALA A 148 16.46 8.17 10.09
CA ALA A 148 17.42 9.16 10.55
C ALA A 148 18.20 9.79 9.40
N GLU A 149 18.64 8.99 8.42
CA GLU A 149 19.36 9.51 7.25
C GLU A 149 18.43 10.34 6.35
N VAL A 150 17.18 9.91 6.14
CA VAL A 150 16.16 10.73 5.44
C VAL A 150 15.96 12.05 6.17
N THR A 151 15.83 12.02 7.49
CA THR A 151 15.64 13.24 8.30
C THR A 151 16.82 14.19 8.14
N LYS A 152 18.04 13.67 8.23
CA LYS A 152 19.28 14.43 8.08
C LYS A 152 19.40 15.07 6.69
N GLN A 153 19.07 14.34 5.62
CA GLN A 153 19.27 14.81 4.25
C GLN A 153 18.12 15.70 3.74
N SER A 154 16.89 15.47 4.21
CA SER A 154 15.70 16.20 3.75
C SER A 154 15.34 17.41 4.61
N GLY A 155 15.84 17.46 5.85
CA GLY A 155 15.38 18.41 6.87
C GLY A 155 13.95 18.15 7.37
N THR A 156 13.29 17.10 6.90
CA THR A 156 11.93 16.70 7.30
C THR A 156 12.02 15.55 8.30
N GLN A 157 11.44 15.70 9.48
CA GLN A 157 11.49 14.67 10.51
C GLN A 157 10.71 13.42 10.07
N VAL A 158 11.40 12.30 9.95
CA VAL A 158 10.82 10.98 9.68
C VAL A 158 11.19 10.04 10.81
N GLU A 159 10.19 9.39 11.41
CA GLU A 159 10.40 8.43 12.49
C GLU A 159 9.78 7.07 12.17
N LEU A 160 10.37 6.02 12.73
CA LEU A 160 9.78 4.69 12.70
C LEU A 160 8.61 4.61 13.67
N GLY A 161 7.42 4.36 13.14
CA GLY A 161 6.19 4.14 13.88
C GLY A 161 5.95 2.67 14.23
N LYS A 162 4.68 2.37 14.54
CA LYS A 162 4.25 1.00 14.84
C LYS A 162 4.41 0.12 13.61
N THR A 163 4.85 -1.12 13.85
CA THR A 163 4.94 -2.14 12.81
C THR A 163 3.96 -3.27 13.08
N THR A 164 3.40 -3.86 12.02
CA THR A 164 2.42 -4.93 12.13
C THR A 164 2.87 -6.14 11.32
N GLY A 165 3.01 -7.30 11.98
CA GLY A 165 3.35 -8.55 11.32
C GLY A 165 4.81 -8.66 10.84
N LEU A 166 5.68 -7.74 11.25
CA LEU A 166 7.12 -7.75 10.97
C LEU A 166 7.92 -8.19 12.21
N ARG A 167 9.01 -8.90 11.97
CA ARG A 167 9.98 -9.36 12.98
C ARG A 167 11.20 -8.43 12.96
N LEU A 168 11.15 -7.36 13.75
CA LEU A 168 12.17 -6.29 13.75
C LEU A 168 13.54 -6.77 14.24
N GLU A 169 13.57 -7.85 15.01
CA GLU A 169 14.75 -8.53 15.52
C GLU A 169 15.49 -9.35 14.45
N THR A 170 14.85 -9.62 13.29
CA THR A 170 15.47 -10.39 12.21
C THR A 170 16.68 -9.64 11.66
N ARG A 171 17.84 -10.29 11.63
CA ARG A 171 19.03 -9.72 11.01
C ARG A 171 18.86 -9.67 9.50
N VAL A 172 19.17 -8.51 8.93
CA VAL A 172 19.14 -8.25 7.50
C VAL A 172 20.46 -7.61 7.09
N THR A 173 20.90 -7.94 5.88
CA THR A 173 22.04 -7.27 5.25
C THR A 173 21.53 -6.18 4.34
N LEU A 174 21.88 -4.94 4.65
CA LEU A 174 21.73 -3.82 3.72
C LEU A 174 23.08 -3.62 3.04
N GLU A 175 23.12 -3.81 1.71
CA GLU A 175 24.30 -3.47 0.92
C GLU A 175 24.55 -1.95 0.93
N ALA A 176 25.78 -1.54 0.62
CA ALA A 176 26.10 -0.12 0.56
C ALA A 176 25.21 0.59 -0.47
N VAL A 177 24.61 1.70 -0.04
CA VAL A 177 23.73 2.55 -0.85
C VAL A 177 24.43 3.88 -1.05
N THR A 178 24.48 4.37 -2.29
CA THR A 178 25.07 5.68 -2.61
C THR A 178 24.07 6.51 -3.41
N ARG A 179 23.57 7.59 -2.80
CA ARG A 179 22.63 8.55 -3.41
C ARG A 179 21.40 7.91 -4.08
N GLU A 180 20.88 6.82 -3.53
CA GLU A 180 19.59 6.27 -4.00
C GLU A 180 18.42 6.90 -3.23
N PRO A 181 17.24 7.08 -3.86
CA PRO A 181 16.04 7.48 -3.16
C PRO A 181 15.69 6.51 -2.03
N ALA A 182 15.42 7.04 -0.83
CA ALA A 182 15.11 6.23 0.34
C ALA A 182 13.93 5.26 0.13
N ARG A 183 12.94 5.64 -0.69
CA ARG A 183 11.82 4.80 -1.11
C ARG A 183 12.30 3.50 -1.77
N VAL A 184 13.25 3.59 -2.68
CA VAL A 184 13.76 2.45 -3.45
C VAL A 184 14.51 1.50 -2.52
N VAL A 185 15.33 2.07 -1.63
CA VAL A 185 16.06 1.32 -0.59
C VAL A 185 15.09 0.61 0.34
N LEU A 186 14.06 1.32 0.80
CA LEU A 186 13.02 0.78 1.68
C LEU A 186 12.22 -0.32 1.00
N ALA A 187 11.83 -0.14 -0.27
CA ALA A 187 11.14 -1.15 -1.06
C ALA A 187 12.00 -2.41 -1.20
N ARG A 188 13.29 -2.27 -1.50
CA ARG A 188 14.22 -3.42 -1.60
C ARG A 188 14.36 -4.14 -0.27
N LEU A 189 14.43 -3.39 0.83
CA LEU A 189 14.56 -3.97 2.17
C LEU A 189 13.29 -4.75 2.59
N LEU A 190 12.11 -4.17 2.36
CA LEU A 190 10.83 -4.68 2.86
C LEU A 190 10.08 -5.60 1.88
N ASN A 191 10.37 -5.53 0.59
CA ASN A 191 9.69 -6.32 -0.44
C ASN A 191 10.55 -7.48 -0.95
N THR A 192 11.38 -8.06 -0.08
CA THR A 192 12.09 -9.32 -0.34
C THR A 192 11.35 -10.49 0.28
N LEU A 193 11.42 -11.67 -0.33
CA LEU A 193 10.89 -12.87 0.30
C LEU A 193 11.80 -13.30 1.46
N PRO A 194 11.23 -13.76 2.59
CA PRO A 194 9.80 -13.99 2.86
C PRO A 194 9.04 -12.77 3.45
N GLN A 195 9.66 -11.60 3.50
CA GLN A 195 9.26 -10.42 4.27
C GLN A 195 8.29 -9.47 3.55
N ARG A 196 7.61 -9.91 2.49
CA ARG A 196 6.73 -9.09 1.62
C ARG A 196 5.87 -8.10 2.41
N ALA A 197 6.31 -6.84 2.43
CA ALA A 197 5.75 -5.78 3.26
C ALA A 197 5.59 -4.47 2.48
N ALA A 198 4.62 -3.68 2.94
CA ALA A 198 4.37 -2.32 2.49
C ALA A 198 4.51 -1.37 3.69
N TRP A 199 4.27 -0.09 3.46
CA TRP A 199 4.26 0.90 4.52
C TRP A 199 3.22 1.98 4.27
N THR A 200 2.82 2.63 5.36
CA THR A 200 2.20 3.95 5.29
C THR A 200 3.16 5.00 5.82
N LEU A 201 3.16 6.18 5.22
CA LEU A 201 3.86 7.35 5.73
C LEU A 201 2.83 8.42 6.06
N ARG A 202 2.64 8.72 7.34
CA ARG A 202 1.58 9.61 7.81
C ARG A 202 2.15 10.86 8.42
N THR A 203 1.47 11.98 8.22
CA THR A 203 1.79 13.25 8.88
C THR A 203 1.33 13.19 10.34
N GLN A 204 2.14 13.70 11.26
CA GLN A 204 1.83 13.78 12.67
C GLN A 204 1.98 15.21 13.18
N GLY A 205 0.87 15.76 13.66
CA GLY A 205 0.85 17.09 14.27
C GLY A 205 1.16 18.22 13.28
N PRO A 206 1.30 19.46 13.79
CA PRO A 206 1.58 20.63 12.96
C PRO A 206 3.03 20.70 12.45
N GLU A 207 3.95 19.90 13.01
CA GLU A 207 5.41 20.09 12.87
C GLU A 207 6.06 19.42 11.64
N ARG A 208 5.31 19.15 10.56
CA ARG A 208 5.83 18.43 9.35
C ARG A 208 6.57 17.12 9.68
N LYS A 209 6.22 16.49 10.79
CA LYS A 209 6.74 15.19 11.20
C LYS A 209 6.01 14.09 10.46
N PHE A 210 6.75 13.11 9.96
CA PHE A 210 6.22 11.92 9.33
C PHE A 210 6.53 10.68 10.15
N VAL A 211 5.54 9.78 10.20
CA VAL A 211 5.66 8.48 10.85
C VAL A 211 5.58 7.40 9.79
N LEU A 212 6.68 6.67 9.62
CA LEU A 212 6.77 5.50 8.75
C LEU A 212 6.25 4.28 9.50
N SER A 213 5.19 3.65 9.02
CA SER A 213 4.58 2.46 9.64
C SER A 213 4.61 1.26 8.68
N PRO A 214 5.72 0.51 8.65
CA PRO A 214 5.85 -0.72 7.88
C PRO A 214 4.93 -1.83 8.38
N HIS A 215 4.39 -2.62 7.47
CA HIS A 215 3.54 -3.75 7.82
C HIS A 215 3.59 -4.84 6.76
N ARG A 216 3.43 -6.08 7.21
CA ARG A 216 3.37 -7.23 6.33
C ARG A 216 2.10 -7.20 5.48
N ILE A 217 2.24 -7.52 4.21
CA ILE A 217 1.11 -7.67 3.29
C ILE A 217 0.51 -9.06 3.56
N PHE A 218 -0.75 -9.08 3.98
CA PHE A 218 -1.53 -10.31 4.15
C PHE A 218 -2.60 -10.35 3.08
N ARG A 219 -2.80 -11.53 2.49
CA ARG A 219 -4.00 -11.79 1.69
C ARG A 219 -4.98 -12.59 2.55
N LEU A 220 -6.17 -12.06 2.75
CA LEU A 220 -7.29 -12.88 3.20
C LEU A 220 -7.72 -13.75 2.01
N THR A 221 -7.19 -14.96 1.92
CA THR A 221 -7.71 -15.94 0.95
C THR A 221 -9.17 -16.20 1.30
N GLY A 222 -10.09 -15.71 0.47
CA GLY A 222 -11.45 -16.26 0.44
C GLY A 222 -11.33 -17.71 0.03
N GLY A 223 -11.39 -18.63 1.00
CA GLY A 223 -11.33 -20.05 0.75
C GLY A 223 -12.49 -20.45 -0.16
N THR A 224 -12.18 -21.00 -1.33
CA THR A 224 -13.13 -21.79 -2.09
C THR A 224 -13.57 -22.95 -1.18
N PRO A 225 -14.88 -23.22 -0.99
CA PRO A 225 -15.30 -24.50 -0.45
C PRO A 225 -14.75 -25.57 -1.40
N GLY A 226 -13.90 -26.45 -0.88
CA GLY A 226 -13.48 -27.62 -1.64
C GLY A 226 -14.73 -28.40 -2.09
N PRO A 227 -14.69 -29.07 -3.26
CA PRO A 227 -15.81 -29.91 -3.68
C PRO A 227 -16.11 -30.90 -2.56
N ALA A 228 -17.37 -30.93 -2.11
CA ALA A 228 -17.84 -31.88 -1.12
C ALA A 228 -17.50 -33.30 -1.62
N PRO A 229 -16.97 -34.19 -0.78
CA PRO A 229 -16.70 -35.56 -1.17
C PRO A 229 -18.02 -36.21 -1.59
N SER A 230 -18.06 -36.67 -2.85
CA SER A 230 -19.14 -37.50 -3.37
C SER A 230 -19.21 -38.78 -2.55
N LYS A 231 -20.37 -39.03 -1.93
CA LYS A 231 -20.74 -40.34 -1.39
C LYS A 231 -21.14 -41.27 -2.53
#